data_AF-A0A968APN0-F1
#
_entry.id   AF-A0A968APN0-F1
#
_cell.length_a   1.000
_cell.length_b   1.000
_cell.length_c   1.000
_cell.angle_alpha   90.00
_cell.angle_beta   90.00
_cell.angle_gamma   90.00
#
_symmetry.space_group_name_H-M   'P 1'
#
loop_
_entity.id
_entity.type
_entity.pdbx_description
1 polymer ?
#
loop_
_entity_poly.entity_id
_entity_poly.type
_entity_poly.pdbx_seq_one_letter_code
_entity_poly.pdbx_strand_id
1 'polypeptide(L)'
;MDSAWAGIMRSTASFANQEKTKFIELWVRGETGQINIDVGQVSEDYYVRGEFPDEGGNLIPSYRNLNTEDVNLNGLLDVDQGEDTGIDGVPGSDGSNVPNDAGNDDWAPPRETSPNFLRINGTEGNSDAQGARFPDTEDLDGDGILNLFNNYFEYSFELGKDSEFLVDSTLFSNGTPTGWKLYRIPLSDALFSVGDPDSSFRQVFNVRMWVNNIQPNGSEFDSIQIAQFDFVGNEWEEEGFAESDTSEVEPAEEKFGITVYNT
;
A
#
# COMPACT_ATOMS: atom_id res chain seq x y z
N MET A 1 -0.49 -20.22 -14.51
CA MET A 1 -0.66 -18.82 -14.95
C MET A 1 -0.37 -18.01 -13.71
N ASP A 2 0.66 -17.18 -13.73
CA ASP A 2 0.88 -16.26 -12.63
C ASP A 2 -0.31 -15.29 -12.59
N SER A 3 -0.92 -15.14 -11.42
CA SER A 3 -1.98 -14.13 -11.24
C SER A 3 -1.32 -12.77 -11.34
N ALA A 4 -1.86 -11.88 -12.17
CA ALA A 4 -1.55 -10.47 -12.06
C ALA A 4 -1.88 -9.97 -10.65
N TRP A 5 -1.15 -8.95 -10.21
CA TRP A 5 -1.40 -8.25 -8.98
C TRP A 5 -1.23 -6.75 -9.20
N ALA A 6 -1.85 -5.94 -8.35
CA ALA A 6 -1.68 -4.49 -8.30
C ALA A 6 -1.63 -4.06 -6.84
N GLY A 7 -0.82 -3.07 -6.50
CA GLY A 7 -0.67 -2.64 -5.12
C GLY A 7 -0.41 -1.16 -4.97
N ILE A 8 -0.64 -0.69 -3.75
CA ILE A 8 -0.30 0.65 -3.28
C ILE A 8 0.52 0.51 -2.02
N MET A 9 1.50 1.38 -1.85
CA MET A 9 2.38 1.43 -0.70
C MET A 9 2.35 2.81 -0.10
N ARG A 10 2.52 2.89 1.22
CA ARG A 10 2.63 4.14 1.95
C ARG A 10 3.76 4.04 2.96
N SER A 11 4.58 5.08 3.05
CA SER A 11 5.48 5.25 4.18
C SER A 11 4.72 5.60 5.46
N THR A 12 5.06 4.91 6.53
CA THR A 12 4.60 5.13 7.90
C THR A 12 5.72 5.65 8.79
N ALA A 13 6.83 6.14 8.22
CA ALA A 13 7.99 6.64 8.97
C ALA A 13 7.61 7.70 10.04
N SER A 14 6.62 8.54 9.75
CA SER A 14 6.09 9.54 10.71
C SER A 14 5.32 8.96 11.90
N PHE A 15 4.93 7.68 11.87
CA PHE A 15 4.21 6.96 12.94
C PHE A 15 4.62 5.48 13.00
N ALA A 16 5.93 5.23 12.97
CA ALA A 16 6.46 3.87 12.77
C ALA A 16 6.23 2.90 13.93
N ASN A 17 6.02 3.41 15.15
CA ASN A 17 5.81 2.57 16.33
C ASN A 17 4.36 2.08 16.41
N GLN A 18 4.19 0.79 16.19
CA GLN A 18 2.94 0.04 16.23
C GLN A 18 2.95 -1.05 17.33
N GLU A 19 3.80 -0.92 18.34
CA GLU A 19 3.96 -1.90 19.44
C GLU A 19 2.64 -2.18 20.19
N LYS A 20 1.76 -1.18 20.26
CA LYS A 20 0.45 -1.30 20.93
C LYS A 20 -0.67 -1.72 20.00
N THR A 21 -0.40 -1.86 18.71
CA THR A 21 -1.39 -2.25 17.71
C THR A 21 -1.70 -3.74 17.86
N LYS A 22 -2.99 -4.06 17.84
CA LYS A 22 -3.49 -5.43 17.99
C LYS A 22 -4.13 -5.93 16.71
N PHE A 23 -4.77 -5.03 15.96
CA PHE A 23 -5.50 -5.38 14.75
C PHE A 23 -5.21 -4.42 13.60
N ILE A 24 -5.27 -4.97 12.40
CA ILE A 24 -5.48 -4.23 11.16
C ILE A 24 -6.98 -4.25 10.88
N GLU A 25 -7.60 -3.08 10.71
CA GLU A 25 -9.01 -2.95 10.35
C GLU A 25 -9.18 -2.37 8.96
N LEU A 26 -10.03 -3.01 8.15
CA LEU A 26 -10.31 -2.62 6.78
C LEU A 26 -11.82 -2.62 6.51
N TRP A 27 -12.39 -1.45 6.24
CA TRP A 27 -13.75 -1.34 5.70
C TRP A 27 -13.71 -1.41 4.19
N VAL A 28 -14.17 -2.53 3.63
CA VAL A 28 -14.05 -2.83 2.20
C VAL A 28 -15.40 -3.18 1.59
N ARG A 29 -15.59 -2.78 0.34
CA ARG A 29 -16.66 -3.24 -0.53
C ARG A 29 -16.06 -3.79 -1.82
N GLY A 30 -16.28 -5.08 -2.05
CA GLY A 30 -15.78 -5.84 -3.19
C GLY A 30 -16.20 -7.30 -3.06
N GLU A 31 -16.39 -7.98 -4.19
CA GLU A 31 -16.94 -9.35 -4.23
C GLU A 31 -15.93 -10.39 -4.72
N THR A 32 -14.79 -9.98 -5.30
CA THR A 32 -13.77 -10.89 -5.79
C THR A 32 -12.37 -10.34 -5.52
N GLY A 33 -11.37 -11.23 -5.61
CA GLY A 33 -9.97 -10.92 -5.33
C GLY A 33 -9.53 -11.31 -3.93
N GLN A 34 -8.21 -11.36 -3.75
CA GLN A 34 -7.55 -11.54 -2.47
C GLN A 34 -6.82 -10.24 -2.13
N ILE A 35 -7.07 -9.71 -0.93
CA ILE A 35 -6.34 -8.56 -0.39
C ILE A 35 -5.18 -9.11 0.43
N ASN A 36 -4.00 -8.58 0.18
CA ASN A 36 -2.79 -8.86 0.92
C ASN A 36 -2.25 -7.54 1.48
N ILE A 37 -1.70 -7.59 2.68
CA ILE A 37 -1.20 -6.42 3.41
C ILE A 37 0.17 -6.79 3.97
N ASP A 38 1.19 -6.05 3.57
CA ASP A 38 2.55 -6.17 4.07
C ASP A 38 2.79 -5.05 5.08
N VAL A 39 3.27 -5.42 6.27
CA VAL A 39 3.53 -4.50 7.38
C VAL A 39 4.97 -4.69 7.87
N GLY A 40 5.79 -3.65 7.76
CA GLY A 40 7.19 -3.70 8.21
C GLY A 40 8.06 -2.72 7.42
N GLN A 41 9.17 -3.19 6.90
CA GLN A 41 10.01 -2.48 5.93
C GLN A 41 9.82 -3.14 4.56
N VAL A 42 9.36 -2.36 3.59
CA VAL A 42 9.13 -2.83 2.23
C VAL A 42 9.98 -1.97 1.30
N SER A 43 10.65 -2.61 0.35
CA SER A 43 11.56 -1.92 -0.56
C SER A 43 10.82 -0.85 -1.36
N GLU A 44 11.44 0.30 -1.48
CA GLU A 44 10.97 1.46 -2.24
C GLU A 44 11.41 1.44 -3.71
N ASP A 45 12.39 0.57 -4.04
CA ASP A 45 12.90 0.34 -5.41
C ASP A 45 11.78 -0.15 -6.34
N TYR A 46 11.16 0.80 -7.04
CA TYR A 46 10.20 0.61 -8.11
C TYR A 46 10.96 0.56 -9.43
N TYR A 47 11.40 -0.65 -9.76
CA TYR A 47 12.16 -0.87 -10.98
C TYR A 47 11.41 -0.39 -12.22
N VAL A 48 12.04 0.56 -12.91
CA VAL A 48 11.69 1.01 -14.26
C VAL A 48 12.82 0.64 -15.22
N ARG A 49 12.48 0.37 -16.48
CA ARG A 49 13.50 -0.02 -17.46
C ARG A 49 14.22 1.23 -17.97
N GLY A 50 15.47 1.41 -17.58
CA GLY A 50 16.27 2.50 -18.16
C GLY A 50 17.54 2.82 -17.37
N GLU A 51 18.18 3.91 -17.79
CA GLU A 51 19.21 4.60 -17.03
C GLU A 51 18.81 6.07 -16.90
N PHE A 52 19.09 6.65 -15.73
CA PHE A 52 18.55 7.91 -15.26
C PHE A 52 19.69 8.87 -14.88
N PRO A 53 19.57 10.18 -15.14
CA PRO A 53 20.57 11.13 -14.68
C PRO A 53 20.55 11.22 -13.14
N ASP A 54 21.72 11.04 -12.52
CA ASP A 54 21.94 11.46 -11.13
C ASP A 54 22.10 12.99 -11.02
N GLU A 55 22.26 13.52 -9.80
CA GLU A 55 22.54 14.95 -9.55
C GLU A 55 23.75 15.48 -10.36
N GLY A 56 24.70 14.61 -10.70
CA GLY A 56 25.89 14.91 -11.50
C GLY A 56 25.67 14.79 -13.01
N GLY A 57 24.48 14.40 -13.46
CA GLY A 57 24.14 14.14 -14.86
C GLY A 57 24.70 12.82 -15.40
N ASN A 58 25.18 11.91 -14.55
CA ASN A 58 25.59 10.58 -14.97
C ASN A 58 24.38 9.67 -15.11
N LEU A 59 24.33 8.88 -16.16
CA LEU A 59 23.30 7.85 -16.31
C LEU A 59 23.60 6.67 -15.40
N ILE A 60 22.67 6.38 -14.48
CA ILE A 60 22.70 5.25 -13.54
C ILE A 60 21.51 4.32 -13.79
N PRO A 61 21.67 2.99 -13.67
CA PRO A 61 20.55 2.07 -13.88
C PRO A 61 19.50 2.23 -12.78
N SER A 62 18.21 2.06 -13.10
CA SER A 62 17.13 2.18 -12.10
C SER A 62 17.29 1.21 -10.92
N TYR A 63 17.65 -0.05 -11.20
CA TYR A 63 17.76 -1.06 -10.15
C TYR A 63 18.71 -0.63 -9.03
N ARG A 64 18.16 -0.50 -7.81
CA ARG A 64 18.86 -0.12 -6.58
C ARG A 64 19.44 1.30 -6.57
N ASN A 65 18.98 2.18 -7.45
CA ASN A 65 19.28 3.61 -7.40
C ASN A 65 17.97 4.38 -7.33
N LEU A 66 17.99 5.50 -6.60
CA LEU A 66 16.82 6.34 -6.41
C LEU A 66 16.32 6.86 -7.76
N ASN A 67 15.14 6.43 -8.17
CA ASN A 67 14.42 6.99 -9.31
C ASN A 67 13.55 8.15 -8.82
N THR A 68 13.75 9.32 -9.41
CA THR A 68 13.04 10.56 -9.06
C THR A 68 13.04 11.49 -10.26
N GLU A 69 11.95 12.24 -10.40
CA GLU A 69 11.85 13.34 -11.36
C GLU A 69 12.64 14.58 -10.95
N ASP A 70 12.96 14.72 -9.66
CA ASP A 70 13.72 15.84 -9.11
C ASP A 70 15.22 15.72 -9.44
N VAL A 71 15.60 16.16 -10.64
CA VAL A 71 16.97 16.00 -11.16
C VAL A 71 17.98 16.78 -10.31
N ASN A 72 17.56 17.90 -9.73
CA ASN A 72 18.44 18.79 -8.98
C ASN A 72 18.31 18.64 -7.44
N LEU A 73 17.48 17.70 -6.97
CA LEU A 73 17.26 17.32 -5.58
C LEU A 73 16.88 18.50 -4.67
N ASN A 74 16.07 19.44 -5.18
CA ASN A 74 15.61 20.60 -4.41
C ASN A 74 14.27 20.39 -3.68
N GLY A 75 13.63 19.24 -3.87
CA GLY A 75 12.34 18.84 -3.32
C GLY A 75 11.12 19.47 -4.01
N LEU A 76 11.29 20.09 -5.19
CA LEU A 76 10.25 20.75 -5.97
C LEU A 76 10.31 20.25 -7.41
N LEU A 77 9.13 20.09 -8.01
CA LEU A 77 9.01 19.71 -9.41
C LEU A 77 9.20 20.93 -10.32
N ASP A 78 10.28 20.94 -11.10
CA ASP A 78 10.62 21.96 -12.07
C ASP A 78 10.03 21.65 -13.46
N VAL A 79 8.71 21.78 -13.58
CA VAL A 79 7.97 21.50 -14.84
C VAL A 79 8.52 22.29 -16.04
N ASP A 80 8.92 23.56 -15.85
CA ASP A 80 9.50 24.39 -16.91
C ASP A 80 10.89 23.90 -17.39
N GLN A 81 11.54 23.02 -16.62
CA GLN A 81 12.81 22.35 -16.93
C GLN A 81 12.61 20.93 -17.46
N GLY A 82 11.36 20.42 -17.50
CA GLY A 82 11.00 19.13 -18.07
C GLY A 82 11.15 17.94 -17.13
N GLU A 83 10.87 18.12 -15.83
CA GLU A 83 10.95 17.04 -14.83
C GLU A 83 9.68 16.15 -14.79
N ASP A 84 8.50 16.68 -15.14
CA ASP A 84 7.19 15.99 -15.10
C ASP A 84 7.07 14.97 -16.26
N THR A 85 7.79 13.87 -16.12
CA THR A 85 8.10 12.87 -17.16
C THR A 85 7.93 11.44 -16.67
N GLY A 86 7.32 11.26 -15.51
CA GLY A 86 7.20 9.99 -14.82
C GLY A 86 8.47 9.55 -14.08
N ILE A 87 8.33 8.52 -13.25
CA ILE A 87 9.47 7.86 -12.58
C ILE A 87 10.45 7.25 -13.59
N ASP A 88 10.03 7.03 -14.84
CA ASP A 88 10.88 6.51 -15.90
C ASP A 88 11.73 7.59 -16.62
N GLY A 89 11.51 8.88 -16.30
CA GLY A 89 12.32 10.00 -16.76
C GLY A 89 12.31 10.20 -18.28
N VAL A 90 11.33 9.64 -18.99
CA VAL A 90 11.26 9.67 -20.45
C VAL A 90 9.91 10.24 -20.88
N PRO A 91 9.85 11.51 -21.34
CA PRO A 91 8.59 12.08 -21.78
C PRO A 91 8.05 11.36 -23.02
N GLY A 92 6.82 10.89 -22.96
CA GLY A 92 6.15 10.25 -24.08
C GLY A 92 4.66 10.03 -23.87
N SER A 93 3.89 10.23 -24.95
CA SER A 93 2.46 9.92 -24.90
C SER A 93 2.22 8.42 -25.08
N ASP A 94 1.43 7.85 -24.18
CA ASP A 94 0.99 6.46 -24.18
C ASP A 94 0.56 6.00 -25.58
N GLY A 95 1.12 4.87 -26.03
CA GLY A 95 0.81 4.27 -27.32
C GLY A 95 1.58 4.85 -28.52
N SER A 96 2.40 5.89 -28.30
CA SER A 96 3.30 6.44 -29.34
C SER A 96 4.56 5.60 -29.58
N ASN A 97 4.83 4.60 -28.72
CA ASN A 97 6.03 3.75 -28.75
C ASN A 97 7.33 4.57 -28.70
N VAL A 98 7.37 5.57 -27.80
CA VAL A 98 8.60 6.31 -27.53
C VAL A 98 9.61 5.32 -26.93
N PRO A 99 10.89 5.31 -27.37
CA PRO A 99 11.87 4.39 -26.80
C PRO A 99 12.12 4.69 -25.31
N ASN A 100 12.04 3.66 -24.47
CA ASN A 100 12.24 3.67 -23.01
C ASN A 100 11.14 4.33 -22.16
N ASP A 101 10.16 4.94 -22.82
CA ASP A 101 8.91 5.41 -22.23
C ASP A 101 8.08 4.26 -21.65
N ALA A 102 7.61 4.47 -20.42
CA ALA A 102 6.72 3.62 -19.68
C ALA A 102 5.30 3.87 -20.18
N GLY A 103 4.96 3.37 -21.37
CA GLY A 103 3.71 3.68 -22.09
C GLY A 103 2.37 3.24 -21.45
N ASN A 104 2.23 3.40 -20.14
CA ASN A 104 1.06 3.32 -19.31
C ASN A 104 1.13 4.27 -18.09
N ASP A 105 1.91 5.36 -18.14
CA ASP A 105 2.14 6.27 -17.02
C ASP A 105 1.65 7.71 -17.26
N ASP A 106 1.16 8.04 -18.46
CA ASP A 106 0.43 9.29 -18.74
C ASP A 106 -0.70 9.52 -17.72
N TRP A 107 -0.66 10.67 -17.05
CA TRP A 107 -1.77 11.14 -16.24
C TRP A 107 -2.93 11.66 -17.08
N ALA A 108 -4.17 11.45 -16.61
CA ALA A 108 -5.32 12.17 -17.15
C ALA A 108 -6.35 12.52 -16.08
N PRO A 109 -7.07 13.66 -16.24
CA PRO A 109 -8.11 14.06 -15.30
C PRO A 109 -9.21 12.98 -15.15
N PRO A 110 -9.81 12.85 -13.95
CA PRO A 110 -10.79 11.81 -13.65
C PRO A 110 -11.94 11.61 -14.64
N ARG A 111 -12.40 12.67 -15.31
CA ARG A 111 -13.56 12.66 -16.21
C ARG A 111 -13.18 12.67 -17.70
N GLU A 112 -11.89 12.61 -18.02
CA GLU A 112 -11.38 12.58 -19.39
C GLU A 112 -10.98 11.17 -19.83
N THR A 113 -11.21 10.19 -18.96
CA THR A 113 -10.99 8.77 -19.22
C THR A 113 -12.31 8.01 -19.29
N SER A 114 -12.31 6.86 -19.96
CA SER A 114 -13.43 5.93 -19.96
C SER A 114 -12.90 4.52 -19.64
N PRO A 115 -13.23 3.95 -18.46
CA PRO A 115 -14.02 4.51 -17.37
C PRO A 115 -13.35 5.73 -16.71
N ASN A 116 -14.13 6.50 -15.95
CA ASN A 116 -13.59 7.58 -15.13
C ASN A 116 -12.50 7.03 -14.18
N PHE A 117 -11.52 7.87 -13.86
CA PHE A 117 -10.41 7.58 -12.96
C PHE A 117 -9.39 6.55 -13.49
N LEU A 118 -9.36 6.24 -14.79
CA LEU A 118 -8.46 5.20 -15.31
C LEU A 118 -6.97 5.57 -15.23
N ARG A 119 -6.64 6.87 -15.37
CA ARG A 119 -5.26 7.39 -15.46
C ARG A 119 -4.94 8.44 -14.39
N ILE A 120 -5.68 8.46 -13.28
CA ILE A 120 -5.49 9.50 -12.25
C ILE A 120 -4.21 9.32 -11.43
N ASN A 121 -3.61 8.11 -11.49
CA ASN A 121 -2.38 7.75 -10.80
C ASN A 121 -1.20 7.64 -11.79
N GLY A 122 -1.35 8.18 -13.00
CA GLY A 122 -0.20 8.34 -13.90
C GLY A 122 0.84 9.28 -13.29
N THR A 123 2.09 9.07 -13.64
CA THR A 123 3.24 9.84 -13.16
C THR A 123 3.65 10.93 -14.15
N GLU A 124 3.58 10.70 -15.46
CA GLU A 124 3.86 11.76 -16.45
C GLU A 124 2.69 12.76 -16.57
N GLY A 125 2.98 14.06 -16.45
CA GLY A 125 2.00 15.13 -16.61
C GLY A 125 1.06 15.29 -15.41
N ASN A 126 1.36 14.64 -14.29
CA ASN A 126 0.46 14.63 -13.13
C ASN A 126 0.49 15.95 -12.35
N SER A 127 1.45 16.84 -12.66
CA SER A 127 1.54 18.18 -12.06
C SER A 127 0.36 19.10 -12.38
N ASP A 128 -0.42 18.74 -13.41
CA ASP A 128 -1.70 19.36 -13.75
C ASP A 128 -2.82 19.04 -12.74
N ALA A 129 -2.65 18.01 -11.92
CA ALA A 129 -3.56 17.72 -10.81
C ALA A 129 -3.42 18.77 -9.70
N GLN A 130 -4.56 19.17 -9.10
CA GLN A 130 -4.54 20.17 -8.03
C GLN A 130 -3.73 19.68 -6.82
N GLY A 131 -2.62 20.39 -6.52
CA GLY A 131 -1.77 20.10 -5.36
C GLY A 131 -0.65 19.10 -5.62
N ALA A 132 -0.50 18.59 -6.85
CA ALA A 132 0.51 17.61 -7.24
C ALA A 132 1.79 18.26 -7.81
N ARG A 133 2.31 19.33 -7.19
CA ARG A 133 3.58 19.96 -7.63
C ARG A 133 4.80 19.40 -6.89
N PHE A 134 4.72 18.13 -6.55
CA PHE A 134 5.81 17.40 -5.92
C PHE A 134 6.35 16.41 -6.94
N PRO A 135 7.67 16.23 -7.02
CA PRO A 135 8.27 15.22 -7.89
C PRO A 135 7.77 13.83 -7.53
N ASP A 136 7.52 12.98 -8.53
CA ASP A 136 7.38 11.55 -8.29
C ASP A 136 8.77 10.96 -7.98
N THR A 137 8.85 10.20 -6.90
CA THR A 137 10.10 9.64 -6.38
C THR A 137 9.86 8.33 -5.65
N GLU A 138 10.87 7.46 -5.65
CA GLU A 138 10.91 6.27 -4.80
C GLU A 138 11.18 6.61 -3.33
N ASP A 139 11.63 7.81 -3.00
CA ASP A 139 11.83 8.28 -1.62
C ASP A 139 10.47 8.61 -0.96
N LEU A 140 9.78 7.57 -0.46
CA LEU A 140 8.41 7.71 0.06
C LEU A 140 8.35 8.43 1.41
N ASP A 141 9.46 8.52 2.14
CA ASP A 141 9.53 9.17 3.45
C ASP A 141 10.27 10.51 3.46
N GLY A 142 10.93 10.86 2.35
CA GLY A 142 11.57 12.14 2.12
C GLY A 142 12.92 12.28 2.83
N ASP A 143 13.60 11.17 3.13
CA ASP A 143 14.89 11.16 3.81
C ASP A 143 16.10 11.27 2.86
N GLY A 144 15.85 11.24 1.55
CA GLY A 144 16.81 11.33 0.46
C GLY A 144 17.52 10.01 0.15
N ILE A 145 17.06 8.88 0.70
CA ILE A 145 17.71 7.57 0.58
C ILE A 145 16.71 6.53 0.08
N LEU A 146 17.10 5.79 -0.96
CA LEU A 146 16.34 4.63 -1.42
C LEU A 146 16.40 3.49 -0.39
N ASN A 147 15.26 3.11 0.20
CA ASN A 147 15.17 1.97 1.10
C ASN A 147 15.02 0.64 0.33
N LEU A 148 15.97 -0.29 0.55
CA LEU A 148 16.03 -1.59 -0.15
C LEU A 148 15.62 -2.80 0.71
N PHE A 149 15.18 -2.57 1.94
CA PHE A 149 14.87 -3.64 2.88
C PHE A 149 13.53 -4.31 2.54
N ASN A 150 13.49 -5.64 2.63
CA ASN A 150 12.26 -6.41 2.63
C ASN A 150 12.22 -7.24 3.91
N ASN A 151 11.71 -6.63 4.97
CA ASN A 151 11.55 -7.20 6.30
C ASN A 151 10.12 -6.91 6.78
N TYR A 152 9.16 -7.75 6.39
CA TYR A 152 7.74 -7.50 6.67
C TYR A 152 6.97 -8.77 7.03
N PHE A 153 5.86 -8.59 7.72
CA PHE A 153 4.81 -9.60 7.90
C PHE A 153 3.76 -9.42 6.81
N GLU A 154 3.30 -10.52 6.21
CA GLU A 154 2.22 -10.53 5.22
C GLU A 154 0.93 -11.08 5.84
N TYR A 155 -0.17 -10.37 5.63
CA TYR A 155 -1.53 -10.75 6.03
C TYR A 155 -2.40 -10.87 4.78
N SER A 156 -3.37 -11.78 4.78
CA SER A 156 -4.19 -12.01 3.59
C SER A 156 -5.60 -12.47 3.90
N PHE A 157 -6.56 -12.04 3.09
CA PHE A 157 -7.94 -12.55 3.12
C PHE A 157 -8.61 -12.45 1.76
N GLU A 158 -9.54 -13.37 1.48
CA GLU A 158 -10.31 -13.38 0.24
C GLU A 158 -11.61 -12.58 0.36
N LEU A 159 -11.92 -11.79 -0.67
CA LEU A 159 -13.20 -11.11 -0.82
C LEU A 159 -14.27 -12.07 -1.34
N GLY A 160 -15.54 -11.81 -0.98
CA GLY A 160 -16.70 -12.57 -1.47
C GLY A 160 -16.89 -13.97 -0.87
N LYS A 161 -16.00 -14.41 0.04
CA LYS A 161 -16.12 -15.67 0.76
C LYS A 161 -16.25 -15.44 2.27
N ASP A 162 -16.63 -16.49 2.98
CA ASP A 162 -16.55 -16.50 4.44
C ASP A 162 -15.08 -16.38 4.84
N SER A 163 -14.78 -15.40 5.68
CA SER A 163 -13.45 -15.13 6.22
C SER A 163 -13.54 -15.09 7.74
N GLU A 164 -12.57 -15.67 8.44
CA GLU A 164 -12.52 -15.61 9.91
C GLU A 164 -12.28 -14.19 10.44
N PHE A 165 -11.75 -13.31 9.59
CA PHE A 165 -11.51 -11.91 9.88
C PHE A 165 -12.75 -11.02 9.66
N LEU A 166 -13.85 -11.55 9.12
CA LEU A 166 -15.07 -10.78 8.92
C LEU A 166 -15.79 -10.53 10.25
N VAL A 167 -15.87 -9.26 10.67
CA VAL A 167 -16.46 -8.87 11.96
C VAL A 167 -17.84 -8.25 11.80
N ASP A 168 -18.05 -7.44 10.76
CA ASP A 168 -19.32 -6.71 10.59
C ASP A 168 -19.64 -6.43 9.12
N SER A 169 -20.89 -6.04 8.85
CA SER A 169 -21.36 -5.57 7.54
C SER A 169 -22.49 -4.56 7.69
N THR A 170 -22.60 -3.61 6.76
CA THR A 170 -23.64 -2.58 6.85
C THR A 170 -24.88 -2.89 6.02
N LEU A 171 -26.03 -2.43 6.50
CA LEU A 171 -27.33 -2.55 5.85
C LEU A 171 -27.89 -1.15 5.51
N PHE A 172 -28.59 -1.04 4.39
CA PHE A 172 -29.44 0.11 4.10
C PHE A 172 -30.65 0.13 5.06
N SER A 173 -31.36 1.26 5.13
CA SER A 173 -32.54 1.43 6.00
C SER A 173 -33.70 0.46 5.72
N ASN A 174 -33.74 -0.13 4.53
CA ASN A 174 -34.68 -1.17 4.12
C ASN A 174 -34.23 -2.59 4.49
N GLY A 175 -33.09 -2.75 5.17
CA GLY A 175 -32.52 -4.04 5.57
C GLY A 175 -31.68 -4.76 4.50
N THR A 176 -31.49 -4.19 3.30
CA THR A 176 -30.65 -4.83 2.27
C THR A 176 -29.17 -4.55 2.51
N PRO A 177 -28.26 -5.52 2.31
CA PRO A 177 -26.81 -5.30 2.44
C PRO A 177 -26.30 -4.19 1.53
N THR A 178 -25.43 -3.34 2.05
CA THR A 178 -24.76 -2.31 1.24
C THR A 178 -23.60 -2.88 0.43
N GLY A 179 -23.02 -3.99 0.91
CA GLY A 179 -21.78 -4.60 0.43
C GLY A 179 -20.53 -4.18 1.21
N TRP A 180 -20.62 -3.20 2.11
CA TRP A 180 -19.51 -2.86 3.00
C TRP A 180 -19.37 -3.90 4.10
N LYS A 181 -18.14 -4.38 4.28
CA LYS A 181 -17.73 -5.36 5.28
C LYS A 181 -16.52 -4.83 6.05
N LEU A 182 -16.49 -5.07 7.35
CA LEU A 182 -15.34 -4.81 8.22
C LEU A 182 -14.55 -6.10 8.37
N TYR A 183 -13.30 -6.08 7.90
CA TYR A 183 -12.32 -7.11 8.19
C TYR A 183 -11.39 -6.63 9.31
N ARG A 184 -11.14 -7.49 10.29
CA ARG A 184 -10.24 -7.25 11.41
C ARG A 184 -9.26 -8.40 11.51
N ILE A 185 -7.98 -8.11 11.28
CA ILE A 185 -6.91 -9.10 11.23
C ILE A 185 -6.00 -8.89 12.44
N PRO A 186 -5.82 -9.87 13.34
CA PRO A 186 -4.84 -9.75 14.42
C PRO A 186 -3.41 -9.63 13.88
N LEU A 187 -2.60 -8.72 14.43
CA LEU A 187 -1.18 -8.63 14.05
C LEU A 187 -0.38 -9.89 14.41
N SER A 188 -0.86 -10.67 15.37
CA SER A 188 -0.25 -11.96 15.71
C SER A 188 -0.53 -13.06 14.68
N ASP A 189 -1.47 -12.86 13.75
CA ASP A 189 -1.93 -13.85 12.78
C ASP A 189 -1.38 -13.59 11.37
N ALA A 190 -0.10 -13.23 11.31
CA ALA A 190 0.61 -13.07 10.04
C ALA A 190 0.66 -14.41 9.29
N LEU A 191 0.35 -14.40 7.99
CA LEU A 191 0.37 -15.59 7.16
C LEU A 191 1.80 -16.11 6.96
N PHE A 192 2.74 -15.20 6.72
CA PHE A 192 4.18 -15.48 6.74
C PHE A 192 4.98 -14.19 6.95
N SER A 193 6.28 -14.35 7.19
CA SER A 193 7.26 -13.26 7.24
C SER A 193 8.25 -13.36 6.07
N VAL A 194 8.72 -12.20 5.61
CA VAL A 194 9.79 -12.05 4.63
C VAL A 194 10.97 -11.35 5.31
N GLY A 195 12.18 -11.87 5.12
CA GLY A 195 13.39 -11.32 5.73
C GLY A 195 13.42 -11.55 7.25
N ASP A 196 13.80 -10.50 7.98
CA ASP A 196 13.85 -10.48 9.45
C ASP A 196 13.03 -9.28 9.98
N PRO A 197 11.68 -9.35 9.95
CA PRO A 197 10.84 -8.24 10.39
C PRO A 197 10.93 -8.01 11.90
N ASP A 198 10.78 -6.76 12.31
CA ASP A 198 10.70 -6.38 13.73
C ASP A 198 9.42 -6.93 14.37
N SER A 199 9.54 -8.03 15.11
CA SER A 199 8.43 -8.67 15.82
C SER A 199 7.83 -7.81 16.95
N SER A 200 8.53 -6.73 17.37
CA SER A 200 7.98 -5.76 18.32
C SER A 200 7.13 -4.68 17.65
N PHE A 201 7.08 -4.65 16.31
CA PHE A 201 6.36 -3.66 15.50
C PHE A 201 6.72 -2.20 15.84
N ARG A 202 7.91 -1.94 16.38
CA ARG A 202 8.40 -0.58 16.66
C ARG A 202 8.94 0.12 15.42
N GLN A 203 9.36 -0.67 14.42
CA GLN A 203 9.95 -0.22 13.17
C GLN A 203 9.11 -0.62 11.96
N VAL A 204 7.83 -0.21 11.96
CA VAL A 204 6.96 -0.33 10.77
C VAL A 204 7.12 0.94 9.94
N PHE A 205 7.91 0.88 8.88
CA PHE A 205 8.17 2.05 8.01
C PHE A 205 7.35 2.06 6.74
N ASN A 206 6.78 0.93 6.34
CA ASN A 206 5.94 0.83 5.16
C ASN A 206 4.75 -0.08 5.43
N VAL A 207 3.63 0.29 4.82
CA VAL A 207 2.47 -0.59 4.66
C VAL A 207 2.16 -0.68 3.17
N ARG A 208 2.16 -1.89 2.63
CA ARG A 208 1.79 -2.15 1.23
C ARG A 208 0.54 -3.00 1.20
N MET A 209 -0.50 -2.50 0.53
CA MET A 209 -1.70 -3.28 0.24
C MET A 209 -1.70 -3.65 -1.22
N TRP A 210 -1.90 -4.93 -1.53
CA TRP A 210 -1.94 -5.40 -2.90
C TRP A 210 -3.03 -6.44 -3.11
N VAL A 211 -3.56 -6.47 -4.31
CA VAL A 211 -4.68 -7.34 -4.70
C VAL A 211 -4.26 -8.25 -5.83
N ASN A 212 -4.67 -9.51 -5.74
CA ASN A 212 -4.48 -10.53 -6.76
C ASN A 212 -5.73 -11.41 -6.86
N ASN A 213 -5.68 -12.45 -7.70
CA ASN A 213 -6.77 -13.41 -7.86
C ASN A 213 -8.11 -12.80 -8.31
N ILE A 214 -8.07 -11.63 -8.95
CA ILE A 214 -9.22 -11.04 -9.64
C ILE A 214 -9.31 -11.69 -11.03
N GLN A 215 -10.40 -12.39 -11.29
CA GLN A 215 -10.60 -13.08 -12.57
C GLN A 215 -11.03 -12.06 -13.64
N PRO A 216 -10.32 -11.96 -14.78
CA PRO A 216 -10.73 -11.08 -15.86
C PRO A 216 -12.13 -11.45 -16.36
N ASN A 217 -13.09 -10.52 -16.27
CA ASN A 217 -14.43 -10.70 -16.82
C ASN A 217 -14.58 -9.92 -18.14
N GLY A 218 -13.92 -10.41 -19.20
CA GLY A 218 -13.98 -9.77 -20.51
C GLY A 218 -13.33 -8.38 -20.53
N SER A 219 -14.11 -7.35 -20.88
CA SER A 219 -13.66 -5.94 -20.93
C SER A 219 -14.19 -5.10 -19.75
N GLU A 220 -14.76 -5.75 -18.73
CA GLU A 220 -15.26 -5.06 -17.54
C GLU A 220 -14.13 -4.83 -16.54
N PHE A 221 -14.11 -3.63 -15.95
CA PHE A 221 -13.24 -3.29 -14.84
C PHE A 221 -13.84 -3.82 -13.54
N ASP A 222 -13.01 -4.43 -12.70
CA ASP A 222 -13.39 -4.73 -11.31
C ASP A 222 -13.08 -3.52 -10.42
N SER A 223 -13.73 -3.44 -9.26
CA SER A 223 -13.53 -2.37 -8.30
C SER A 223 -13.58 -2.88 -6.87
N ILE A 224 -12.57 -2.53 -6.10
CA ILE A 224 -12.53 -2.68 -4.65
C ILE A 224 -12.57 -1.27 -4.06
N GLN A 225 -13.56 -1.00 -3.21
CA GLN A 225 -13.70 0.29 -2.54
C GLN A 225 -13.28 0.14 -1.09
N ILE A 226 -12.46 1.07 -0.60
CA ILE A 226 -11.96 1.08 0.77
C ILE A 226 -12.45 2.37 1.41
N ALA A 227 -13.17 2.25 2.52
CA ALA A 227 -13.61 3.41 3.29
C ALA A 227 -12.61 3.76 4.40
N GLN A 228 -11.92 2.76 4.93
CA GLN A 228 -11.03 2.91 6.08
C GLN A 228 -9.97 1.81 6.08
N PHE A 229 -8.74 2.19 6.42
CA PHE A 229 -7.63 1.30 6.76
C PHE A 229 -6.99 1.85 8.02
N ASP A 230 -7.10 1.11 9.12
CA ASP A 230 -6.51 1.51 10.40
C ASP A 230 -5.69 0.41 11.08
N PHE A 231 -4.72 0.88 11.86
CA PHE A 231 -4.04 0.11 12.89
C PHE A 231 -4.69 0.43 14.23
N VAL A 232 -5.33 -0.58 14.81
CA VAL A 232 -6.14 -0.44 16.02
C VAL A 232 -5.48 -1.20 17.17
N GLY A 233 -5.16 -0.46 18.22
CA GLY A 233 -4.68 -1.00 19.49
C GLY A 233 -5.79 -1.11 20.52
N ASN A 234 -5.43 -1.67 21.66
CA ASN A 234 -6.24 -1.58 22.87
C ASN A 234 -5.46 -0.77 23.92
N GLU A 235 -6.15 0.05 24.71
CA GLU A 235 -5.55 0.72 25.87
C GLU A 235 -5.35 -0.23 27.06
N TRP A 236 -5.97 -1.41 27.03
CA TRP A 236 -5.81 -2.46 28.02
C TRP A 236 -4.64 -3.39 27.66
N GLU A 237 -3.67 -3.51 28.58
CA GLU A 237 -2.57 -4.48 28.47
C GLU A 237 -3.07 -5.86 28.89
N GLU A 238 -2.91 -6.84 28.02
CA GLU A 238 -3.17 -8.25 28.34
C GLU A 238 -1.95 -8.77 29.11
N GLU A 239 -2.04 -8.80 30.44
CA GLU A 239 -0.94 -9.29 31.29
C GLU A 239 -0.69 -10.79 31.13
N GLY A 240 -1.58 -11.53 30.47
CA GLY A 240 -1.54 -12.99 30.28
C GLY A 240 -2.58 -13.72 31.13
N PHE A 241 -2.49 -15.04 31.20
CA PHE A 241 -3.32 -15.85 32.09
C PHE A 241 -2.44 -16.75 32.96
N ALA A 242 -2.88 -16.99 34.19
CA ALA A 242 -2.23 -17.89 35.12
C ALA A 242 -3.25 -18.91 35.61
N GLU A 243 -2.87 -20.19 35.67
CA GLU A 243 -3.74 -21.26 36.17
C GLU A 243 -4.13 -21.04 37.64
N SER A 244 -3.31 -20.31 38.39
CA SER A 244 -3.55 -19.88 39.77
C SER A 244 -2.72 -18.64 40.12
N ASP A 245 -3.05 -17.99 41.24
CA ASP A 245 -2.34 -16.79 41.75
C ASP A 245 -0.83 -17.00 42.01
N THR A 246 -0.34 -18.24 42.00
CA THR A 246 1.07 -18.58 42.20
C THR A 246 1.76 -19.16 40.98
N SER A 247 1.03 -19.31 39.87
CA SER A 247 1.60 -19.82 38.61
C SER A 247 2.35 -18.70 37.88
N GLU A 248 3.36 -19.07 37.08
CA GLU A 248 3.91 -18.13 36.11
C GLU A 248 2.81 -17.72 35.12
N VAL A 249 2.81 -16.44 34.77
CA VAL A 249 1.84 -15.90 33.83
C VAL A 249 2.24 -16.34 32.44
N GLU A 250 1.37 -17.10 31.77
CA GLU A 250 1.57 -17.45 30.38
C GLU A 250 1.09 -16.29 29.50
N PRO A 251 1.87 -15.89 28.48
CA PRO A 251 1.45 -14.87 27.54
C PRO A 251 0.18 -15.34 26.82
N ALA A 252 -0.75 -14.42 26.57
CA ALA A 252 -2.00 -14.70 25.87
C ALA A 252 -1.72 -14.94 24.37
N GLU A 253 -1.19 -16.11 24.02
CA GLU A 253 -0.81 -16.45 22.64
C GLU A 253 -1.92 -17.13 21.83
N GLU A 254 -3.10 -17.43 22.39
CA GLU A 254 -4.16 -18.08 21.63
C GLU A 254 -5.52 -17.37 21.74
N LYS A 255 -5.87 -16.65 20.66
CA LYS A 255 -7.25 -16.25 20.26
C LYS A 255 -8.09 -15.47 21.28
N PHE A 256 -7.50 -15.01 22.36
CA PHE A 256 -8.15 -14.09 23.28
C PHE A 256 -7.82 -12.67 22.85
N GLY A 257 -8.85 -11.86 22.59
CA GLY A 257 -8.67 -10.46 22.25
C GLY A 257 -9.72 -9.63 22.96
N ILE A 258 -9.26 -8.64 23.72
CA ILE A 258 -10.15 -7.61 24.26
C ILE A 258 -10.34 -6.54 23.20
N THR A 259 -11.58 -6.27 22.81
CA THR A 259 -11.95 -5.17 21.91
C THR A 259 -13.01 -4.31 22.55
N VAL A 260 -12.98 -3.01 22.24
CA VAL A 260 -14.12 -2.12 22.49
C VAL A 260 -15.12 -2.32 21.36
N TYR A 261 -16.39 -2.53 21.72
CA TYR A 261 -17.49 -2.47 20.75
C TYR A 261 -17.92 -1.01 20.62
N ASN A 262 -17.65 -0.39 19.47
CA ASN A 262 -18.11 0.96 19.18
C ASN A 262 -19.59 0.90 18.77
N THR A 263 -20.46 1.46 19.61
CA THR A 263 -21.92 1.58 19.38
C THR A 263 -22.28 2.78 18.53
#